data_AF-A0A1V3QG10-F1
#
_entry.id   AF-A0A1V3QG10-F1
#
_cell.length_a   1.000
_cell.length_b   1.000
_cell.length_c   1.000
_cell.angle_alpha   90.00
_cell.angle_beta   90.00
_cell.angle_gamma   90.00
#
_symmetry.space_group_name_H-M   'P 1'
#
loop_
_entity.id
_entity.type
_entity.pdbx_description
1 polymer ?
#
loop_
_entity_poly.entity_id
_entity_poly.type
_entity_poly.pdbx_seq_one_letter_code
_entity_poly.pdbx_strand_id
1 'polypeptide(L)'
;MHGLFWKSVRSLLLPALLAGMFGAPSMGAAATDGVSAPKSADTAPSDADLASTKCAIGEERFLPGDYFYCLATLSYGEQHYGYAQKFFQEAAGWGSKPAQYVLGIMALNGDHQPVNRPLALAWLTLAAERPRSSFGQAYQSAYAHATVAERQAAESLLAKLRPVYADATAAVRAEKRYTQGMAQLAHANAGEGNYCLEGLTTPADPAPDPQQCLPMQTMVDAIDKQAAIVFDGWSGHVSVGALQQVAAPATNAPRPVK
;
A
#
# COMPACT_ATOMS: atom_id res chain seq x y z
N MET A 1 12.27 53.95 12.95
CA MET A 1 11.00 54.69 12.97
C MET A 1 9.87 53.69 12.98
N HIS A 2 9.11 53.64 14.09
CA HIS A 2 7.80 53.00 14.37
C HIS A 2 7.60 51.53 13.92
N GLY A 3 7.46 50.51 14.79
CA GLY A 3 6.44 50.31 15.83
C GLY A 3 5.16 49.71 15.17
N LEU A 4 4.53 48.60 15.57
CA LEU A 4 3.95 48.15 16.85
C LEU A 4 3.58 46.64 16.71
N PHE A 5 3.89 45.77 17.66
CA PHE A 5 3.01 45.28 18.76
C PHE A 5 1.71 44.56 18.34
N TRP A 6 1.66 43.24 18.57
CA TRP A 6 0.57 42.60 19.34
C TRP A 6 1.07 41.30 20.00
N LYS A 7 1.12 41.30 21.34
CA LYS A 7 1.30 40.13 22.21
C LYS A 7 -0.05 39.46 22.48
N SER A 8 -0.13 38.14 22.55
CA SER A 8 -1.02 37.54 23.56
C SER A 8 -0.47 36.22 24.09
N VAL A 9 0.09 36.34 25.29
CA VAL A 9 0.44 35.29 26.23
C VAL A 9 -0.83 34.84 26.94
N ARG A 10 -1.01 33.54 27.13
CA ARG A 10 -1.74 33.01 28.29
C ARG A 10 -1.08 31.72 28.79
N SER A 11 -0.09 31.90 29.64
CA SER A 11 0.25 30.95 30.69
C SER A 11 -0.87 30.95 31.73
N LEU A 12 -1.35 29.76 32.12
CA LEU A 12 -2.08 29.55 33.35
C LEU A 12 -1.27 28.57 34.20
N LEU A 13 -0.64 29.13 35.24
CA LEU A 13 -0.15 28.44 36.43
C LEU A 13 -1.29 28.41 37.46
N LEU A 14 -1.46 27.29 38.17
CA LEU A 14 -2.02 27.20 39.53
C LEU A 14 -1.81 25.75 40.06
N PRO A 15 -1.79 25.51 41.38
CA PRO A 15 -0.54 25.33 42.11
C PRO A 15 -0.46 23.99 42.89
N ALA A 16 0.73 23.74 43.43
CA ALA A 16 1.04 22.68 44.39
C ALA A 16 0.37 22.89 45.76
N LEU A 17 -0.06 21.79 46.40
CA LEU A 17 -0.24 21.67 47.85
C LEU A 17 0.04 20.23 48.33
N LEU A 18 1.03 20.16 49.23
CA LEU A 18 1.17 19.33 50.45
C LEU A 18 1.27 17.78 50.37
N ALA A 19 2.51 17.34 50.60
CA ALA A 19 3.00 16.49 51.70
C ALA A 19 2.22 15.23 52.13
N GLY A 20 2.90 14.08 52.02
CA GLY A 20 2.61 12.85 52.76
C GLY A 20 3.72 11.81 52.59
N MET A 21 4.68 11.79 53.53
CA MET A 21 5.60 10.67 53.74
C MET A 21 4.79 9.40 54.07
N PHE A 22 5.11 8.25 53.48
CA PHE A 22 5.14 6.94 54.16
C PHE A 22 5.69 5.83 53.22
N GLY A 23 6.72 5.13 53.70
CA GLY A 23 6.91 3.69 53.50
C GLY A 23 7.40 3.19 52.14
N ALA A 24 8.71 2.92 52.06
CA ALA A 24 9.25 1.92 51.13
C ALA A 24 8.76 0.51 51.54
N PRO A 25 8.45 -0.34 50.56
CA PRO A 25 9.07 -1.66 50.55
C PRO A 25 9.71 -1.97 49.20
N SER A 26 10.98 -2.36 49.29
CA SER A 26 11.77 -3.05 48.28
C SER A 26 11.18 -4.42 47.95
N MET A 27 10.73 -4.63 46.72
CA MET A 27 10.61 -5.97 46.13
C MET A 27 10.86 -5.91 44.60
N GLY A 28 11.84 -6.70 44.15
CA GLY A 28 11.84 -7.36 42.85
C GLY A 28 12.19 -6.53 41.62
N ALA A 29 13.48 -6.46 41.28
CA ALA A 29 13.89 -6.29 39.89
C ALA A 29 13.49 -7.57 39.12
N ALA A 30 12.32 -7.54 38.48
CA ALA A 30 12.04 -8.46 37.38
C ALA A 30 12.60 -7.81 36.11
N ALA A 31 13.62 -8.43 35.53
CA ALA A 31 14.05 -8.14 34.19
C ALA A 31 12.86 -8.44 33.26
N THR A 32 12.17 -7.39 32.83
CA THR A 32 11.24 -7.50 31.72
C THR A 32 12.09 -7.52 30.46
N ASP A 33 12.16 -8.69 29.82
CA ASP A 33 12.56 -8.82 28.44
C ASP A 33 11.87 -7.71 27.64
N GLY A 34 12.69 -6.96 26.90
CA GLY A 34 12.26 -5.85 26.05
C GLY A 34 11.41 -6.35 24.88
N VAL A 35 10.19 -6.77 25.17
CA VAL A 35 9.13 -6.85 24.18
C VAL A 35 8.56 -5.45 24.08
N SER A 36 9.01 -4.72 23.07
CA SER A 36 8.46 -3.43 22.67
C SER A 36 6.94 -3.51 22.68
N ALA A 37 6.31 -2.67 23.49
CA ALA A 37 4.85 -2.55 23.53
C ALA A 37 4.32 -2.29 22.11
N PRO A 38 3.17 -2.88 21.73
CA PRO A 38 2.59 -2.64 20.42
C PRO A 38 2.32 -1.14 20.25
N LYS A 39 2.90 -0.53 19.20
CA LYS A 39 2.61 0.86 18.83
C LYS A 39 1.08 0.99 18.62
N SER A 40 0.47 1.90 19.37
CA SER A 40 -0.94 2.27 19.24
C SER A 40 -1.28 2.61 17.79
N ALA A 41 -2.45 2.20 17.31
CA ALA A 41 -2.93 2.39 15.93
C ALA A 41 -3.07 3.87 15.48
N ASP A 42 -2.87 4.83 16.39
CA ASP A 42 -3.03 6.27 16.14
C ASP A 42 -1.74 7.01 15.75
N THR A 43 -0.58 6.34 15.75
CA THR A 43 0.68 6.99 15.37
C THR A 43 1.10 6.59 13.96
N ALA A 44 1.38 7.58 13.10
CA ALA A 44 1.94 7.32 11.78
C ALA A 44 3.25 6.51 11.89
N PRO A 45 3.53 5.58 10.96
CA PRO A 45 4.76 4.81 10.97
C PRO A 45 5.98 5.73 10.87
N SER A 46 7.01 5.42 11.66
CA SER A 46 8.32 6.08 11.58
C SER A 46 9.14 5.55 10.41
N ASP A 47 10.16 6.30 9.98
CA ASP A 47 11.08 5.85 8.92
C ASP A 47 11.68 4.47 9.21
N ALA A 48 11.97 4.15 10.47
CA ALA A 48 12.46 2.83 10.87
C ALA A 48 11.40 1.72 10.69
N ASP A 49 10.12 2.02 10.95
CA ASP A 49 9.03 1.07 10.66
C ASP A 49 8.93 0.85 9.15
N LEU A 50 8.99 1.92 8.35
CA LEU A 50 8.95 1.87 6.90
C LEU A 50 10.15 1.11 6.30
N ALA A 51 11.35 1.33 6.83
CA ALA A 51 12.58 0.64 6.42
C ALA A 51 12.54 -0.87 6.72
N SER A 52 11.68 -1.29 7.64
CA SER A 52 11.48 -2.70 7.99
C SER A 52 10.46 -3.42 7.10
N THR A 53 9.81 -2.71 6.18
CA THR A 53 8.77 -3.23 5.28
C THR A 53 9.27 -4.44 4.50
N LYS A 54 8.44 -5.50 4.44
CA LYS A 54 8.72 -6.70 3.66
C LYS A 54 7.82 -6.73 2.43
N CYS A 55 8.43 -6.68 1.26
CA CYS A 55 7.72 -6.74 -0.02
C CYS A 55 7.67 -8.18 -0.54
N ALA A 56 6.49 -8.59 -1.02
CA ALA A 56 6.31 -9.89 -1.65
C ALA A 56 6.96 -9.88 -3.04
N ILE A 57 8.14 -10.48 -3.15
CA ILE A 57 8.83 -10.66 -4.43
C ILE A 57 7.95 -11.55 -5.32
N GLY A 58 7.73 -11.15 -6.58
CA GLY A 58 6.89 -11.86 -7.54
C GLY A 58 5.45 -11.34 -7.63
N GLU A 59 5.02 -10.51 -6.68
CA GLU A 59 3.70 -9.89 -6.71
C GLU A 59 3.53 -8.95 -7.92
N GLU A 60 4.62 -8.41 -8.49
CA GLU A 60 4.59 -7.60 -9.71
C GLU A 60 4.08 -8.36 -10.95
N ARG A 61 3.94 -9.67 -10.84
CA ARG A 61 3.31 -10.52 -11.87
C ARG A 61 1.79 -10.44 -11.85
N PHE A 62 1.22 -10.09 -10.70
CA PHE A 62 -0.22 -10.09 -10.45
C PHE A 62 -0.72 -8.69 -10.12
N LEU A 63 -0.12 -8.04 -9.13
CA LEU A 63 -0.53 -6.75 -8.57
C LEU A 63 0.66 -5.78 -8.50
N PRO A 64 1.16 -5.29 -9.66
CA PRO A 64 2.33 -4.40 -9.65
C PRO A 64 2.12 -3.12 -8.85
N GLY A 65 0.89 -2.61 -8.77
CA GLY A 65 0.57 -1.41 -7.98
C GLY A 65 0.86 -1.57 -6.50
N ASP A 66 0.64 -2.76 -5.94
CA ASP A 66 0.88 -3.02 -4.53
C ASP A 66 2.37 -3.30 -4.27
N TYR A 67 2.99 -4.10 -5.15
CA TYR A 67 4.42 -4.34 -5.13
C TYR A 67 5.26 -3.05 -5.16
N PHE A 68 4.98 -2.15 -6.12
CA PHE A 68 5.71 -0.89 -6.23
C PHE A 68 5.38 0.07 -5.08
N TYR A 69 4.16 0.04 -4.52
CA TYR A 69 3.84 0.80 -3.32
C TYR A 69 4.67 0.33 -2.12
N CYS A 70 4.85 -0.99 -1.98
CA CYS A 70 5.73 -1.56 -0.97
C CYS A 70 7.18 -1.11 -1.15
N LEU A 71 7.74 -1.23 -2.36
CA LEU A 71 9.11 -0.77 -2.64
C LEU A 71 9.29 0.72 -2.38
N ALA A 72 8.28 1.54 -2.69
CA ALA A 72 8.29 2.96 -2.40
C ALA A 72 8.36 3.24 -0.90
N THR A 73 7.55 2.52 -0.13
CA THR A 73 7.49 2.60 1.34
C THR A 73 8.82 2.21 1.97
N LEU A 74 9.40 1.08 1.55
CA LEU A 74 10.73 0.63 1.96
C LEU A 74 11.80 1.68 1.65
N SER A 75 11.84 2.14 0.38
CA SER A 75 12.80 3.14 -0.08
C SER A 75 12.67 4.46 0.69
N TYR A 76 11.45 4.86 1.05
CA TYR A 76 11.22 6.06 1.84
C TYR A 76 11.81 5.92 3.25
N GLY A 77 11.55 4.80 3.92
CA GLY A 77 12.11 4.52 5.24
C GLY A 77 13.64 4.44 5.26
N GLU A 78 14.24 3.94 4.18
CA GLU A 78 15.69 3.94 3.96
C GLU A 78 16.26 5.31 3.55
N GLN A 79 15.43 6.35 3.50
CA GLN A 79 15.80 7.72 3.10
C GLN A 79 16.24 7.83 1.62
N HIS A 80 15.89 6.85 0.80
CA HIS A 80 16.09 6.83 -0.64
C HIS A 80 14.93 7.55 -1.36
N TYR A 81 14.68 8.81 -1.01
CA TYR A 81 13.46 9.55 -1.40
C TYR A 81 13.25 9.67 -2.92
N GLY A 82 14.34 9.79 -3.70
CA GLY A 82 14.26 9.81 -5.16
C GLY A 82 13.78 8.48 -5.75
N TYR A 83 14.15 7.35 -5.14
CA TYR A 83 13.62 6.04 -5.52
C TYR A 83 12.19 5.85 -5.02
N ALA A 84 11.90 6.28 -3.79
CA ALA A 84 10.55 6.25 -3.24
C ALA A 84 9.54 6.99 -4.14
N GLN A 85 9.86 8.20 -4.58
CA GLN A 85 8.99 8.97 -5.47
C GLN A 85 8.76 8.25 -6.81
N LYS A 86 9.80 7.65 -7.40
CA LYS A 86 9.69 6.87 -8.65
C LYS A 86 8.80 5.65 -8.46
N PHE A 87 8.98 4.90 -7.37
CA PHE A 87 8.15 3.73 -7.09
C PHE A 87 6.70 4.11 -6.75
N PHE A 88 6.45 5.21 -6.05
CA PHE A 88 5.08 5.70 -5.86
C PHE A 88 4.43 6.10 -7.19
N GLN A 89 5.17 6.75 -8.09
CA GLN A 89 4.67 7.06 -9.44
C GLN A 89 4.36 5.80 -10.25
N GLU A 90 5.25 4.81 -10.21
CA GLU A 90 5.03 3.52 -10.87
C GLU A 90 3.78 2.82 -10.29
N ALA A 91 3.68 2.73 -8.96
CA ALA A 91 2.51 2.18 -8.27
C ALA A 91 1.21 2.89 -8.65
N ALA A 92 1.22 4.22 -8.69
CA ALA A 92 0.08 5.02 -9.14
C ALA A 92 -0.27 4.72 -10.62
N GLY A 93 0.75 4.45 -11.45
CA GLY A 93 0.60 3.98 -12.82
C GLY A 93 -0.07 2.60 -12.89
N TRP A 94 -0.04 1.80 -11.84
CA TRP A 94 -0.79 0.55 -11.76
C TRP A 94 -2.11 0.71 -10.96
N GLY A 95 -2.59 1.94 -10.80
CA GLY A 95 -3.89 2.22 -10.18
C GLY A 95 -3.87 2.19 -8.66
N SER A 96 -2.69 2.19 -8.02
CA SER A 96 -2.58 2.22 -6.56
C SER A 96 -3.10 3.55 -6.00
N LYS A 97 -4.30 3.49 -5.38
CA LYS A 97 -4.90 4.62 -4.66
C LYS A 97 -4.07 5.09 -3.47
N PRO A 98 -3.50 4.19 -2.64
CA PRO A 98 -2.55 4.59 -1.61
C PRO A 98 -1.34 5.36 -2.18
N ALA A 99 -0.77 4.94 -3.31
CA ALA A 99 0.36 5.65 -3.93
C ALA A 99 -0.03 7.06 -4.40
N GLN A 100 -1.19 7.18 -5.06
CA GLN A 100 -1.72 8.48 -5.49
C GLN A 100 -1.96 9.41 -4.29
N TYR A 101 -2.48 8.87 -3.18
CA TYR A 101 -2.62 9.62 -1.94
C TYR A 101 -1.28 10.11 -1.41
N VAL A 102 -0.27 9.22 -1.28
CA VAL A 102 1.06 9.58 -0.77
C VAL A 102 1.72 10.64 -1.65
N LEU A 103 1.68 10.52 -2.98
CA LEU A 103 2.18 11.55 -3.89
C LEU A 103 1.49 12.90 -3.68
N GLY A 104 0.18 12.89 -3.39
CA GLY A 104 -0.59 14.06 -3.04
C GLY A 104 -0.11 14.71 -1.74
N ILE A 105 0.08 13.92 -0.68
CA ILE A 105 0.56 14.39 0.62
C ILE A 105 2.01 14.92 0.53
N MET A 106 2.90 14.19 -0.15
CA MET A 106 4.28 14.64 -0.36
C MET A 106 4.31 15.99 -1.09
N ALA A 107 3.43 16.20 -2.07
CA ALA A 107 3.35 17.48 -2.79
C ALA A 107 2.76 18.60 -1.93
N LEU A 108 1.82 18.26 -1.04
CA LEU A 108 1.19 19.21 -0.13
C LEU A 108 2.15 19.72 0.93
N ASN A 109 2.95 18.82 1.49
CA ASN A 109 3.90 19.10 2.58
C ASN A 109 5.27 19.57 2.08
N GLY A 110 5.64 19.21 0.84
CA GLY A 110 7.00 19.39 0.35
C GLY A 110 7.98 18.34 0.88
N ASP A 111 7.51 17.11 1.07
CA ASP A 111 8.33 16.01 1.60
C ASP A 111 9.39 15.63 0.55
N HIS A 112 10.63 16.09 0.79
CA HIS A 112 11.78 15.94 -0.11
C HIS A 112 11.56 16.52 -1.53
N GLN A 113 10.67 17.50 -1.65
CA GLN A 113 10.41 18.27 -2.88
C GLN A 113 9.83 19.65 -2.54
N PRO A 114 9.83 20.63 -3.46
CA PRO A 114 9.12 21.89 -3.22
C PRO A 114 7.61 21.67 -3.06
N VAL A 115 6.98 22.43 -2.16
CA VAL A 115 5.52 22.43 -1.98
C VAL A 115 4.83 22.77 -3.30
N ASN A 116 3.87 21.94 -3.70
CA ASN A 116 3.07 22.11 -4.91
C ASN A 116 1.60 21.73 -4.63
N ARG A 117 0.85 22.69 -4.10
CA ARG A 117 -0.57 22.53 -3.72
C ARG A 117 -1.47 22.15 -4.92
N PRO A 118 -1.31 22.72 -6.12
CA PRO A 118 -2.06 22.26 -7.30
C PRO A 118 -1.80 20.79 -7.65
N LEU A 119 -0.55 20.35 -7.61
CA LEU A 119 -0.19 18.95 -7.88
C LEU A 119 -0.75 18.02 -6.80
N ALA A 120 -0.71 18.45 -5.53
CA ALA A 120 -1.30 17.71 -4.43
C ALA A 120 -2.80 17.46 -4.66
N LEU A 121 -3.55 18.49 -5.04
CA LEU A 121 -4.98 18.36 -5.34
C LEU A 121 -5.24 17.41 -6.51
N ALA A 122 -4.43 17.48 -7.57
CA ALA A 122 -4.58 16.60 -8.73
C ALA A 122 -4.39 15.12 -8.33
N TRP A 123 -3.35 14.81 -7.55
CA TRP A 123 -3.10 13.45 -7.05
C TRP A 123 -4.18 12.97 -6.07
N LEU A 124 -4.60 13.82 -5.13
CA LEU A 124 -5.66 13.49 -4.17
C LEU A 124 -7.01 13.27 -4.87
N THR A 125 -7.26 13.96 -5.98
CA THR A 125 -8.47 13.73 -6.79
C THR A 125 -8.46 12.31 -7.39
N LEU A 126 -7.33 11.86 -7.93
CA LEU A 126 -7.18 10.50 -8.46
C LEU A 126 -7.30 9.44 -7.35
N ALA A 127 -6.72 9.69 -6.18
CA ALA A 127 -6.84 8.80 -5.02
C ALA A 127 -8.29 8.66 -4.54
N ALA A 128 -9.06 9.75 -4.62
CA ALA A 128 -10.46 9.82 -4.21
C ALA A 128 -11.47 9.42 -5.30
N GLU A 129 -11.02 9.00 -6.50
CA GLU A 129 -11.93 8.87 -7.65
C GLU A 129 -12.91 7.70 -7.57
N ARG A 130 -12.66 6.72 -6.68
CA ARG A 130 -13.54 5.58 -6.46
C ARG A 130 -14.68 5.93 -5.48
N PRO A 131 -15.90 5.45 -5.72
CA PRO A 131 -16.98 5.49 -4.74
C PRO A 131 -16.53 4.96 -3.38
N ARG A 132 -16.86 5.69 -2.30
CA ARG A 132 -16.51 5.35 -0.92
C ARG A 132 -14.99 5.27 -0.65
N SER A 133 -14.15 5.88 -1.49
CA SER A 133 -12.70 5.97 -1.25
C SER A 133 -12.41 6.56 0.13
N SER A 134 -11.55 5.88 0.90
CA SER A 134 -11.05 6.36 2.19
C SER A 134 -10.26 7.68 2.07
N PHE A 135 -9.78 8.01 0.87
CA PHE A 135 -9.02 9.22 0.58
C PHE A 135 -9.91 10.44 0.28
N GLY A 136 -11.24 10.26 0.21
CA GLY A 136 -12.18 11.35 -0.07
C GLY A 136 -12.06 12.51 0.90
N GLN A 137 -11.94 12.24 2.20
CA GLN A 137 -11.82 13.30 3.22
C GLN A 137 -10.54 14.13 3.06
N ALA A 138 -9.41 13.49 2.73
CA ALA A 138 -8.16 14.19 2.51
C ALA A 138 -8.23 15.12 1.30
N TYR A 139 -8.82 14.66 0.19
CA TYR A 139 -9.08 15.51 -0.98
C TYR A 139 -9.98 16.69 -0.61
N GLN A 140 -11.11 16.46 0.07
CA GLN A 140 -12.05 17.52 0.43
C GLN A 140 -11.40 18.56 1.35
N SER A 141 -10.61 18.12 2.33
CA SER A 141 -9.85 19.00 3.21
C SER A 141 -8.85 19.86 2.42
N ALA A 142 -8.03 19.24 1.56
CA ALA A 142 -7.07 19.97 0.73
C ALA A 142 -7.77 20.97 -0.21
N TYR A 143 -8.88 20.57 -0.84
CA TYR A 143 -9.66 21.40 -1.75
C TYR A 143 -10.27 22.61 -1.04
N ALA A 144 -10.83 22.42 0.16
CA ALA A 144 -11.41 23.50 0.95
C ALA A 144 -10.40 24.61 1.28
N HIS A 145 -9.14 24.25 1.54
CA HIS A 145 -8.04 25.19 1.84
C HIS A 145 -7.36 25.75 0.58
N ALA A 146 -7.74 25.31 -0.61
CA ALA A 146 -7.15 25.77 -1.85
C ALA A 146 -7.82 27.04 -2.39
N THR A 147 -7.01 27.96 -2.90
CA THR A 147 -7.46 29.13 -3.65
C THR A 147 -8.07 28.73 -4.99
N VAL A 148 -8.84 29.63 -5.60
CA VAL A 148 -9.42 29.41 -6.95
C VAL A 148 -8.33 29.15 -7.99
N ALA A 149 -7.22 29.89 -7.94
CA ALA A 149 -6.09 29.71 -8.85
C ALA A 149 -5.43 28.33 -8.69
N GLU A 150 -5.25 27.86 -7.45
CA GLU A 150 -4.70 26.53 -7.20
C GLU A 150 -5.61 25.41 -7.71
N ARG A 151 -6.93 25.57 -7.56
CA ARG A 151 -7.92 24.61 -8.08
C ARG A 151 -7.90 24.55 -9.61
N GLN A 152 -7.85 25.69 -10.29
CA GLN A 152 -7.74 25.75 -11.76
C GLN A 152 -6.43 25.14 -12.27
N ALA A 153 -5.32 25.40 -11.58
CA ALA A 153 -4.03 24.78 -11.89
C ALA A 153 -4.08 23.25 -11.65
N ALA A 154 -4.74 22.81 -10.58
CA ALA A 154 -4.93 21.39 -10.28
C ALA A 154 -5.75 20.67 -11.36
N GLU A 155 -6.83 21.29 -11.86
CA GLU A 155 -7.62 20.75 -12.98
C GLU A 155 -6.75 20.55 -14.23
N SER A 156 -5.90 21.53 -14.54
CA SER A 156 -4.97 21.46 -15.68
C SER A 156 -3.92 20.35 -15.52
N LEU A 157 -3.41 20.13 -14.31
CA LEU A 157 -2.49 19.04 -14.00
C LEU A 157 -3.20 17.69 -14.05
N LEU A 158 -4.40 17.61 -13.46
CA LEU A 158 -5.21 16.41 -13.45
C LEU A 158 -5.55 15.94 -14.86
N ALA A 159 -5.86 16.86 -15.79
CA ALA A 159 -6.06 16.53 -17.19
C ALA A 159 -4.85 15.84 -17.84
N LYS A 160 -3.62 16.20 -17.44
CA LYS A 160 -2.38 15.57 -17.90
C LYS A 160 -2.10 14.23 -17.24
N LEU A 161 -2.52 14.05 -15.98
CA LEU A 161 -2.30 12.82 -15.22
C LEU A 161 -3.30 11.72 -15.59
N ARG A 162 -4.56 12.08 -15.88
CA ARG A 162 -5.65 11.13 -16.14
C ARG A 162 -5.33 10.03 -17.17
N PRO A 163 -4.72 10.33 -18.34
CA PRO A 163 -4.43 9.30 -19.34
C PRO A 163 -3.50 8.18 -18.87
N VAL A 164 -2.74 8.40 -17.80
CA VAL A 164 -1.82 7.40 -17.25
C VAL A 164 -2.34 6.83 -15.94
N TYR A 165 -2.84 7.69 -15.05
CA TYR A 165 -3.04 7.38 -13.64
C TYR A 165 -4.50 7.25 -13.19
N ALA A 166 -5.48 7.69 -13.98
CA ALA A 166 -6.88 7.47 -13.63
C ALA A 166 -7.25 5.99 -13.82
N ASP A 167 -8.19 5.50 -13.01
CA ASP A 167 -8.64 4.11 -13.01
C ASP A 167 -9.18 3.67 -14.37
N ALA A 168 -9.77 4.59 -15.12
CA ALA A 168 -10.18 4.36 -16.52
C ALA A 168 -9.04 3.88 -17.43
N THR A 169 -7.77 4.02 -17.00
CA THR A 169 -6.59 3.53 -17.71
C THR A 169 -5.67 2.68 -16.84
N ALA A 170 -5.33 3.15 -15.64
CA ALA A 170 -4.42 2.48 -14.72
C ALA A 170 -5.02 1.20 -14.12
N ALA A 171 -6.28 1.24 -13.65
CA ALA A 171 -6.94 0.06 -13.09
C ALA A 171 -7.25 -0.98 -14.18
N VAL A 172 -7.66 -0.55 -15.38
CA VAL A 172 -7.82 -1.45 -16.55
C VAL A 172 -6.51 -2.17 -16.86
N ARG A 173 -5.38 -1.44 -16.88
CA ARG A 173 -4.05 -2.02 -17.09
C ARG A 173 -3.68 -3.02 -16.00
N ALA A 174 -3.96 -2.68 -14.73
CA ALA A 174 -3.68 -3.54 -13.59
C ALA A 174 -4.53 -4.82 -13.61
N GLU A 175 -5.83 -4.73 -13.88
CA GLU A 175 -6.71 -5.90 -13.98
C GLU A 175 -6.30 -6.84 -15.12
N LYS A 176 -5.89 -6.28 -16.26
CA LYS A 176 -5.35 -7.08 -17.35
C LYS A 176 -4.11 -7.86 -16.92
N ARG A 177 -3.19 -7.20 -16.20
CA ARG A 177 -1.97 -7.85 -15.68
C ARG A 177 -2.31 -8.95 -14.69
N TYR A 178 -3.20 -8.67 -13.74
CA TYR A 178 -3.71 -9.63 -12.78
C TYR A 178 -4.31 -10.86 -13.48
N THR A 179 -5.25 -10.66 -14.40
CA THR A 179 -5.91 -11.75 -15.15
C THR A 179 -4.90 -12.61 -15.91
N GLN A 180 -3.92 -11.97 -16.56
CA GLN A 180 -2.85 -12.68 -17.26
C GLN A 180 -1.96 -13.48 -16.30
N GLY A 181 -1.58 -12.89 -15.16
CA GLY A 181 -0.78 -13.55 -14.13
C GLY A 181 -1.51 -14.78 -13.56
N MET A 182 -2.79 -14.64 -13.22
CA MET A 182 -3.60 -15.73 -12.69
C MET A 182 -3.81 -16.85 -13.72
N ALA A 183 -4.00 -16.52 -15.00
CA ALA A 183 -4.07 -17.52 -16.06
C ALA A 183 -2.75 -18.29 -16.23
N GLN A 184 -1.61 -17.59 -16.19
CA GLN A 184 -0.28 -18.23 -16.24
C GLN A 184 -0.04 -19.14 -15.03
N LEU A 185 -0.44 -18.69 -13.84
CA LEU A 185 -0.37 -19.46 -12.61
C LEU A 185 -1.23 -20.73 -12.68
N ALA A 186 -2.45 -20.63 -13.20
CA ALA A 186 -3.34 -21.76 -13.41
C ALA A 186 -2.79 -22.78 -14.43
N HIS A 187 -2.16 -22.30 -15.51
CA HIS A 187 -1.50 -23.18 -16.48
C HIS A 187 -0.28 -23.91 -15.89
N ALA A 188 0.52 -23.24 -15.07
CA ALA A 188 1.64 -23.87 -14.36
C ALA A 188 1.16 -24.94 -13.35
N ASN A 189 -0.01 -24.73 -12.76
CA ASN A 189 -0.64 -25.66 -11.79
C ASN A 189 -1.26 -26.93 -12.42
N ALA A 190 -1.30 -27.06 -13.75
CA ALA A 190 -1.84 -28.26 -14.40
C ALA A 190 -0.97 -29.53 -14.18
N GLY A 191 0.12 -29.43 -13.41
CA GLY A 191 1.11 -30.48 -13.18
C GLY A 191 1.31 -30.95 -11.73
N GLU A 192 1.31 -30.08 -10.70
CA GLU A 192 1.58 -30.48 -9.30
C GLU A 192 1.29 -29.32 -8.31
N GLY A 193 0.84 -29.66 -7.09
CA GLY A 193 0.10 -28.76 -6.17
C GLY A 193 0.87 -27.67 -5.41
N ASN A 194 2.13 -27.39 -5.72
CA ASN A 194 2.96 -26.37 -5.05
C ASN A 194 3.52 -25.33 -6.04
N TYR A 195 3.42 -24.04 -5.70
CA TYR A 195 3.99 -22.93 -6.45
C TYR A 195 5.32 -22.51 -5.83
N CYS A 196 6.38 -22.52 -6.62
CA CYS A 196 7.65 -21.93 -6.25
C CYS A 196 7.75 -20.56 -6.94
N LEU A 197 7.85 -19.48 -6.16
CA LEU A 197 8.11 -18.15 -6.72
C LEU A 197 9.47 -18.15 -7.45
N GLU A 198 9.48 -17.79 -8.73
CA GLU A 198 10.72 -17.64 -9.50
C GLU A 198 11.62 -16.56 -8.86
N GLY A 199 12.89 -16.89 -8.62
CA GLY A 199 13.86 -16.02 -7.95
C GLY A 199 14.48 -16.62 -6.68
N LEU A 200 14.02 -17.80 -6.25
CA LEU A 200 14.60 -18.56 -5.14
C LEU A 200 15.70 -19.55 -5.57
N THR A 201 15.92 -19.71 -6.88
CA THR A 201 17.03 -20.50 -7.44
C THR A 201 18.14 -19.56 -7.92
N THR A 202 19.38 -19.92 -7.58
CA THR A 202 20.55 -19.24 -8.13
C THR A 202 21.10 -20.08 -9.28
N PRO A 203 21.93 -19.53 -10.19
CA PRO A 203 22.64 -20.35 -11.17
C PRO A 203 23.49 -21.47 -10.54
N ALA A 204 23.82 -21.36 -9.25
CA ALA A 204 24.54 -22.36 -8.48
C ALA A 204 23.61 -23.43 -7.84
N ASP A 205 22.32 -23.15 -7.69
CA ASP A 205 21.30 -24.06 -7.16
C ASP A 205 20.02 -23.96 -8.00
N PRO A 206 19.92 -24.74 -9.09
CA PRO A 206 18.81 -24.64 -10.05
C PRO A 206 17.52 -25.31 -9.58
N ALA A 207 17.55 -26.06 -8.47
CA ALA A 207 16.38 -26.69 -7.88
C ALA A 207 15.87 -25.84 -6.71
N PRO A 208 14.63 -25.32 -6.75
CA PRO A 208 14.07 -24.60 -5.61
C PRO A 208 13.92 -25.56 -4.43
N ASP A 209 14.31 -25.14 -3.23
CA ASP A 209 14.04 -25.89 -2.00
C ASP A 209 12.52 -26.17 -1.91
N PRO A 210 12.09 -27.46 -1.89
CA PRO A 210 10.68 -27.82 -1.85
C PRO A 210 9.92 -27.24 -0.64
N GLN A 211 10.62 -26.86 0.44
CA GLN A 211 10.02 -26.23 1.62
C GLN A 211 9.65 -24.75 1.39
N GLN A 212 10.16 -24.13 0.32
CA GLN A 212 9.87 -22.74 -0.03
C GLN A 212 8.71 -22.61 -1.03
N CYS A 213 8.21 -23.73 -1.53
CA CYS A 213 7.08 -23.76 -2.45
C CYS A 213 5.77 -23.85 -1.64
N LEU A 214 4.93 -22.83 -1.76
CA LEU A 214 3.65 -22.77 -1.07
C LEU A 214 2.61 -23.60 -1.82
N PRO A 215 1.61 -24.20 -1.15
CA PRO A 215 0.48 -24.80 -1.84
C PRO A 215 -0.12 -23.79 -2.82
N MET A 216 -0.30 -24.20 -4.06
CA MET A 216 -0.76 -23.34 -5.16
C MET A 216 -2.05 -22.60 -4.80
N GLN A 217 -2.98 -23.29 -4.13
CA GLN A 217 -4.25 -22.71 -3.71
C GLN A 217 -4.05 -21.60 -2.67
N THR A 218 -3.11 -21.74 -1.74
CA THR A 218 -2.79 -20.70 -0.75
C THR A 218 -2.27 -19.43 -1.43
N MET A 219 -1.45 -19.57 -2.48
CA MET A 219 -0.95 -18.43 -3.26
C MET A 219 -2.07 -17.76 -4.05
N VAL A 220 -2.92 -18.55 -4.73
CA VAL A 220 -4.09 -18.05 -5.45
C VAL A 220 -5.01 -17.28 -4.50
N ASP A 221 -5.36 -17.87 -3.36
CA ASP A 221 -6.27 -17.24 -2.39
C ASP A 221 -5.67 -15.95 -1.82
N ALA A 222 -4.36 -15.90 -1.58
CA ALA A 222 -3.67 -14.70 -1.10
C ALA A 222 -3.69 -13.57 -2.15
N ILE A 223 -3.39 -13.91 -3.42
CA ILE A 223 -3.38 -12.97 -4.53
C ILE A 223 -4.81 -12.45 -4.81
N ASP A 224 -5.81 -13.34 -4.84
CA ASP A 224 -7.22 -12.98 -5.05
C ASP A 224 -7.73 -12.07 -3.93
N LYS A 225 -7.38 -12.37 -2.68
CA LYS A 225 -7.74 -11.53 -1.53
C LYS A 225 -7.12 -10.13 -1.64
N GLN A 226 -5.86 -10.04 -2.05
CA GLN A 226 -5.20 -8.75 -2.22
C GLN A 226 -5.77 -7.99 -3.42
N ALA A 227 -6.07 -8.67 -4.52
CA ALA A 227 -6.70 -8.09 -5.70
C ALA A 227 -8.07 -7.47 -5.35
N ALA A 228 -8.87 -8.15 -4.52
CA ALA A 228 -10.15 -7.61 -4.05
C ALA A 228 -9.99 -6.28 -3.30
N ILE A 229 -8.89 -6.10 -2.54
CA ILE A 229 -8.56 -4.83 -1.88
C ILE A 229 -8.11 -3.79 -2.91
N VAL A 230 -7.19 -4.16 -3.81
CA VAL A 230 -6.62 -3.27 -4.83
C VAL A 230 -7.68 -2.74 -5.78
N PHE A 231 -8.70 -3.53 -6.12
CA PHE A 231 -9.78 -3.16 -7.03
C PHE A 231 -11.07 -2.73 -6.31
N ASP A 232 -11.10 -2.68 -4.97
CA ASP A 232 -12.30 -2.26 -4.24
C ASP A 232 -12.76 -0.86 -4.69
N GLY A 233 -14.07 -0.73 -4.87
CA GLY A 233 -14.72 0.47 -5.35
C GLY A 233 -14.48 0.80 -6.83
N TRP A 234 -13.69 0.05 -7.59
CA TRP A 234 -13.55 0.30 -9.03
C TRP A 234 -14.72 -0.29 -9.81
N SER A 235 -15.48 0.56 -10.51
CA SER A 235 -16.70 0.16 -11.24
C SER A 235 -16.45 -0.75 -12.45
N GLY A 236 -15.21 -0.87 -12.91
CA GLY A 236 -14.85 -1.77 -14.01
C GLY A 236 -14.54 -3.20 -13.57
N HIS A 237 -14.33 -3.45 -12.28
CA HIS A 237 -13.98 -4.76 -11.76
C HIS A 237 -15.21 -5.63 -11.51
N VAL A 238 -15.25 -6.82 -12.11
CA VAL A 238 -16.23 -7.86 -11.79
C VAL A 238 -15.51 -8.97 -11.05
N SER A 239 -15.77 -9.06 -9.74
CA SER A 239 -15.28 -10.18 -8.93
C SER A 239 -16.05 -11.44 -9.34
N VAL A 240 -15.38 -12.33 -10.07
CA VAL A 240 -15.83 -13.72 -10.20
C VAL A 240 -15.44 -14.40 -8.89
N GLY A 241 -16.43 -14.94 -8.17
CA GLY A 241 -16.18 -15.67 -6.91
C GLY A 241 -15.20 -16.84 -7.11
N ALA A 242 -14.78 -17.44 -5.99
CA ALA A 242 -13.75 -18.48 -5.96
C ALA A 242 -13.85 -19.48 -7.13
N LEU A 243 -12.72 -19.75 -7.80
CA LEU A 243 -12.65 -20.70 -8.90
C LEU A 243 -13.12 -22.08 -8.43
N GLN A 244 -14.24 -22.56 -8.99
CA GLN A 244 -14.73 -23.90 -8.74
C GLN A 244 -13.77 -24.91 -9.38
N GLN A 245 -13.06 -25.71 -8.57
CA GLN A 245 -12.26 -26.82 -9.11
C GLN A 245 -13.18 -27.82 -9.82
N VAL A 246 -13.02 -27.95 -11.13
CA VAL A 246 -13.69 -28.99 -11.91
C VAL A 246 -12.94 -30.29 -11.66
N ALA A 247 -13.61 -31.27 -11.04
CA ALA A 247 -13.04 -32.59 -10.84
C ALA A 247 -12.62 -33.19 -12.20
N ALA A 248 -11.40 -33.72 -12.27
CA ALA A 248 -10.91 -34.39 -13.47
C ALA A 248 -11.89 -35.51 -13.87
N PRO A 249 -12.24 -35.64 -15.17
CA PRO A 249 -13.16 -36.68 -15.61
C PRO A 249 -12.61 -38.04 -15.21
N ALA A 250 -13.44 -38.83 -14.52
CA ALA A 250 -13.08 -40.16 -14.05
C ALA A 250 -12.51 -40.97 -15.22
N THR A 251 -11.27 -41.46 -15.07
CA THR A 251 -10.66 -42.39 -16.00
C THR A 251 -11.51 -43.65 -16.05
N ASN A 252 -12.29 -43.82 -17.12
CA ASN A 252 -13.06 -45.03 -17.34
C ASN A 252 -12.13 -46.25 -17.34
N ALA A 253 -12.36 -47.17 -16.43
CA ALA A 253 -11.65 -48.44 -16.37
C ALA A 253 -11.80 -49.19 -17.72
N PRO A 254 -10.74 -49.87 -18.21
CA PRO A 254 -10.82 -50.62 -19.46
C PRO A 254 -11.89 -51.71 -19.37
N ARG A 255 -12.81 -51.68 -20.33
CA ARG A 255 -13.92 -52.64 -20.46
C ARG A 255 -13.33 -54.04 -20.73
N PRO A 256 -13.68 -55.08 -19.95
CA PRO A 256 -13.15 -56.41 -20.20
C PRO A 256 -13.69 -56.95 -21.53
N VAL A 257 -12.77 -57.36 -22.40
CA VAL A 257 -13.09 -58.06 -23.65
C VAL A 257 -13.54 -59.47 -23.28
N LYS A 258 -14.76 -59.85 -23.66
CA LYS A 258 -15.23 -61.24 -23.69
C LYS A 258 -15.04 -61.80 -25.09
#